data_AF-A0AAT9HXR9-F1
#
_entry.id   AF-A0AAT9HXR9-F1
#
_cell.length_a   1.000
_cell.length_b   1.000
_cell.length_c   1.000
_cell.angle_alpha   90.00
_cell.angle_beta   90.00
_cell.angle_gamma   90.00
#
_symmetry.space_group_name_H-M   'P 1'
#
loop_
_entity.id
_entity.type
_entity.pdbx_description
1 polymer ?
#
loop_
_entity_poly.entity_id
_entity_poly.type
_entity_poly.pdbx_seq_one_letter_code
_entity_poly.pdbx_strand_id
1 'polypeptide(L)' 'MNVVCTGDGRFVEVQGTAEAEPFARDELNALLDLAVTGCAELTAVQRAALETVLER' A
#
# COMPACT_ATOMS: atom_id res chain seq x y z
N MET A 1 -4.63 9.82 -2.59
CA MET A 1 -3.21 9.45 -2.43
C MET A 1 -3.02 8.06 -3.00
N ASN A 2 -1.98 7.86 -3.81
CA ASN A 2 -1.59 6.56 -4.34
C ASN A 2 -0.31 6.10 -3.62
N VAL A 3 -0.23 4.81 -3.26
CA VAL A 3 0.91 4.22 -2.58
C VAL A 3 1.29 2.91 -3.26
N VAL A 4 2.58 2.76 -3.54
CA VAL A 4 3.19 1.51 -4.01
C VAL A 4 4.21 1.08 -2.96
N CYS A 5 4.10 -0.15 -2.50
CA CYS A 5 4.93 -0.72 -1.44
C CYS A 5 5.48 -2.08 -1.86
N THR A 6 6.58 -2.50 -1.26
CA THR A 6 7.04 -3.89 -1.29
C THR A 6 6.24 -4.74 -0.30
N GLY A 7 6.23 -6.06 -0.47
CA GLY A 7 5.55 -6.99 0.44
C GLY A 7 6.11 -7.03 1.87
N ASP A 8 7.29 -6.44 2.11
CA ASP A 8 7.89 -6.24 3.43
C ASP A 8 7.70 -4.82 3.98
N GLY A 9 6.82 -4.02 3.36
CA GLY A 9 6.34 -2.73 3.89
C GLY A 9 7.20 -1.51 3.56
N ARG A 10 8.21 -1.63 2.70
CA ARG A 10 9.01 -0.48 2.24
C ARG A 10 8.32 0.24 1.09
N PHE A 11 8.37 1.57 1.09
CA PHE A 11 7.77 2.37 0.03
C PHE A 11 8.60 2.32 -1.26
N VAL A 12 7.92 2.06 -2.38
CA VAL A 12 8.43 2.22 -3.75
C VAL A 12 8.03 3.59 -4.29
N GLU A 13 6.77 3.98 -4.08
CA GLU A 13 6.23 5.27 -4.48
C GLU A 13 5.15 5.73 -3.50
N VAL A 14 5.17 7.03 -3.18
CA VAL A 14 4.10 7.71 -2.46
C VAL A 14 3.73 8.96 -3.24
N GLN A 15 2.51 9.01 -3.73
CA GLN A 15 1.99 10.13 -4.51
C GLN A 15 0.75 10.70 -3.82
N GLY A 16 0.94 11.83 -3.14
CA GLY A 16 -0.14 12.63 -2.56
C GLY A 16 -0.45 13.85 -3.43
N THR A 17 -1.70 14.00 -3.88
CA THR A 17 -2.20 15.26 -4.46
C THR A 17 -3.26 15.82 -3.53
N ALA A 18 -3.00 16.99 -2.96
CA ALA A 18 -4.00 17.76 -2.23
C ALA A 18 -4.96 18.41 -3.25
N GLU A 19 -5.99 17.67 -3.68
CA GLU A 19 -6.92 18.14 -4.72
C GLU A 19 -7.75 19.37 -4.27
N ALA A 20 -8.04 19.48 -2.97
CA ALA A 20 -8.79 20.60 -2.39
C ALA A 20 -8.00 21.31 -1.28
N GLU A 21 -7.68 20.60 -0.21
CA GLU A 21 -6.96 21.14 0.95
C GLU A 21 -5.62 20.41 1.18
N PRO A 22 -4.57 21.13 1.63
CA PRO A 22 -3.31 20.51 2.03
C PRO A 22 -3.50 19.56 3.21
N PHE A 23 -2.79 18.43 3.21
CA PHE A 23 -2.84 17.46 4.30
C PHE A 23 -2.07 17.96 5.52
N ALA A 24 -2.62 17.70 6.71
CA ALA A 24 -1.83 17.76 7.93
C ALA A 24 -0.82 16.60 7.96
N ARG A 25 0.33 16.78 8.62
CA ARG A 25 1.34 15.72 8.71
C ARG A 25 0.80 14.44 9.37
N ASP A 26 0.01 14.59 10.41
CA ASP A 26 -0.56 13.45 11.14
C ASP A 26 -1.60 12.70 10.31
N GLU A 27 -2.38 13.42 9.51
CA GLU A 27 -3.31 12.84 8.54
C GLU A 27 -2.57 12.05 7.46
N LEU A 28 -1.51 12.64 6.88
CA LEU A 28 -0.67 11.94 5.90
C LEU A 28 -0.08 10.66 6.49
N ASN A 29 0.43 10.70 7.73
CA ASN A 29 0.97 9.51 8.39
C ASN A 29 -0.12 8.43 8.58
N ALA A 30 -1.33 8.81 9.02
CA ALA A 30 -2.43 7.86 9.20
C ALA A 30 -2.84 7.20 7.87
N LEU A 31 -2.85 7.95 6.77
CA LEU A 31 -3.13 7.40 5.44
C LEU A 31 -2.01 6.45 4.97
N LEU A 32 -0.74 6.73 5.30
CA LEU A 32 0.38 5.85 4.97
C LEU A 32 0.32 4.54 5.78
N ASP A 33 -0.01 4.60 7.07
CA ASP A 33 -0.19 3.42 7.92
C ASP A 33 -1.32 2.52 7.41
N LEU A 34 -2.44 3.15 7.01
CA LEU A 34 -3.56 2.45 6.37
C LEU A 34 -3.13 1.77 5.07
N ALA A 35 -2.39 2.49 4.22
CA ALA A 35 -1.91 1.96 2.95
C ALA A 35 -0.96 0.76 3.13
N VAL A 36 -0.01 0.84 4.08
CA VAL A 36 0.91 -0.28 4.39
C VAL A 36 0.15 -1.51 4.89
N THR A 37 -0.87 -1.31 5.73
CA THR A 37 -1.71 -2.40 6.22
C THR A 37 -2.48 -3.08 5.09
N GLY A 38 -3.18 -2.31 4.25
CA GLY A 38 -3.91 -2.86 3.11
C GLY A 38 -2.98 -3.52 2.08
N CYS A 39 -1.79 -2.96 1.86
CA CYS A 39 -0.72 -3.57 1.06
C CYS A 39 -0.35 -4.98 1.54
N ALA A 40 -0.23 -5.18 2.86
CA ALA A 40 0.11 -6.48 3.43
C ALA A 40 -1.01 -7.51 3.21
N GLU A 41 -2.27 -7.09 3.37
CA GLU A 41 -3.45 -7.93 3.08
C GLU A 41 -3.51 -8.32 1.61
N LEU A 42 -3.31 -7.35 0.69
CA LEU A 42 -3.25 -7.61 -0.75
C LEU A 42 -2.11 -8.56 -1.11
N THR A 43 -0.94 -8.40 -0.48
CA THR A 43 0.20 -9.30 -0.68
C THR A 43 -0.14 -10.74 -0.30
N ALA A 44 -0.87 -10.95 0.80
CA ALA A 44 -1.30 -12.28 1.23
C ALA A 44 -2.23 -12.94 0.20
N VAL A 45 -3.22 -12.19 -0.30
CA VAL A 45 -4.16 -12.70 -1.33
C VAL A 45 -3.45 -12.95 -2.66
N GLN A 46 -2.51 -12.08 -3.07
CA GLN A 46 -1.70 -12.28 -4.27
C GLN A 46 -0.86 -13.55 -4.17
N ARG A 47 -0.24 -13.83 -3.02
CA ARG A 47 0.51 -15.07 -2.78
C ARG A 47 -0.38 -16.31 -2.90
N ALA A 48 -1.55 -16.29 -2.26
CA ALA A 48 -2.50 -17.39 -2.34
C ALA A 48 -2.97 -17.64 -3.79
N ALA A 49 -3.20 -16.57 -4.57
CA ALA A 49 -3.58 -16.70 -5.97
C ALA A 49 -2.44 -17.31 -6.82
N LEU A 50 -1.19 -16.90 -6.58
CA LEU A 50 -0.02 -17.38 -7.31
C LEU A 50 0.40 -18.81 -6.95
N GLU A 51 0.10 -19.28 -5.74
CA GLU A 51 0.40 -20.66 -5.31
C GLU A 51 -0.20 -21.67 -6.31
N THR A 52 -1.45 -21.45 -6.73
CA THR A 52 -2.12 -22.30 -7.74
C THR A 52 -1.49 -22.28 -9.14
N VAL A 53 -0.68 -21.26 -9.44
CA VAL A 53 -0.01 -21.09 -10.75
C VAL A 53 1.41 -21.66 -10.70
N LEU A 54 2.10 -21.54 -9.56
CA LEU A 54 3.49 -21.97 -9.39
C LEU A 54 3.63 -23.49 -9.15
N GLU A 55 2.55 -24.18 -8.74
CA GLU A 55 2.51 -25.64 -8.62
C GLU A 55 2.25 -26.37 -9.96
N ARG A 56 2.01 -25.63 -11.06
CA ARG A 56 1.79 -26.17 -12.41
C ARG A 56 3.07 -26.14 -13.25
#